data_AF-A0A0L7LRY8-F1
#
_entry.id   AF-A0A0L7LRY8-F1
#
_cell.length_a   1.000
_cell.length_b   1.000
_cell.length_c   1.000
_cell.angle_alpha   90.00
_cell.angle_beta   90.00
_cell.angle_gamma   90.00
#
_symmetry.space_group_name_H-M   'P 1'
#
loop_
_entity.id
_entity.type
_entity.pdbx_description
1 polymer ?
#
loop_
_entity_poly.entity_id
_entity_poly.type
_entity_poly.pdbx_seq_one_letter_code
_entity_poly.pdbx_strand_id
1 'polypeptide(L)'
;MTLFELLNILCLFTGAGNRFRLKYSLSCGDVLDITNKVVSAVQAAFCCITGAIVCAWSCTRDFMRASHYMSEAYAWFGAAYFFYDIWSMYMVHVQMNSSVDYLSRKLRRPNGEALKKQATSFMSYCTHEPVILFHHLFIGGFGFLVIVASKAYILNGLAMLATFFFCRVASLPYVCLIYSRELGLSYLEISILVLLLPQLYWFYLMSSGALKIFFRKADKNANKSAKTSAN
;
A
#
# COMPACT_ATOMS: atom_id res chain seq x y z
N MET A 1 -17.20 -9.73 -12.51
CA MET A 1 -15.94 -10.49 -12.48
C MET A 1 -14.81 -9.55 -12.18
N THR A 2 -14.30 -9.63 -10.96
CA THR A 2 -13.13 -8.85 -10.54
C THR A 2 -11.83 -9.51 -11.04
N LEU A 3 -10.73 -8.77 -11.10
CA LEU A 3 -9.45 -9.30 -11.59
C LEU A 3 -8.96 -10.50 -10.75
N PHE A 4 -9.18 -10.47 -9.43
CA PHE A 4 -8.93 -11.61 -8.54
C PHE A 4 -9.76 -12.83 -8.91
N GLU A 5 -11.07 -12.68 -9.13
CA GLU A 5 -11.94 -13.80 -9.52
C GLU A 5 -11.53 -14.40 -10.85
N LEU A 6 -11.20 -13.55 -11.83
CA LEU A 6 -10.76 -14.00 -13.15
C LEU A 6 -9.42 -14.73 -13.06
N LEU A 7 -8.44 -14.19 -12.33
CA LEU A 7 -7.15 -14.85 -12.12
C LEU A 7 -7.26 -16.13 -11.30
N ASN A 8 -8.16 -16.19 -10.31
CA ASN A 8 -8.44 -17.40 -9.55
C ASN A 8 -9.11 -18.46 -10.40
N ILE A 9 -10.07 -18.09 -11.25
CA ILE A 9 -10.70 -19.00 -12.21
C ILE A 9 -9.63 -19.53 -13.18
N LEU A 10 -8.78 -18.65 -13.71
CA LEU A 10 -7.69 -19.06 -14.59
C LEU A 10 -6.70 -20.01 -13.89
N CYS A 11 -6.27 -19.71 -12.67
CA CYS A 11 -5.29 -20.53 -11.95
C CYS A 11 -5.86 -21.84 -11.39
N LEU A 12 -7.13 -21.86 -10.98
CA LEU A 12 -7.73 -23.04 -10.33
C LEU A 12 -8.49 -23.95 -11.30
N PHE A 13 -9.07 -23.40 -12.38
CA PHE A 13 -9.93 -24.17 -13.29
C PHE A 13 -9.32 -24.38 -14.69
N THR A 14 -8.23 -23.70 -15.06
CA THR A 14 -7.57 -23.94 -16.35
C THR A 14 -6.56 -25.08 -16.25
N GLY A 15 -6.43 -25.90 -17.30
CA GLY A 15 -5.43 -26.97 -17.37
C GLY A 15 -3.98 -26.49 -17.20
N ALA A 16 -3.65 -25.27 -17.61
CA ALA A 16 -2.36 -24.62 -17.37
C ALA A 16 -2.14 -24.29 -15.88
N GLY A 17 -3.19 -23.83 -15.19
CA GLY A 17 -3.17 -23.56 -13.75
C GLY A 17 -2.99 -24.82 -12.91
N ASN A 18 -3.65 -25.92 -13.29
CA ASN A 18 -3.46 -27.21 -12.61
C ASN A 18 -2.03 -27.77 -12.82
N ARG A 19 -1.45 -27.62 -14.01
CA ARG A 19 -0.03 -27.97 -14.28
C ARG A 19 0.92 -27.12 -13.44
N PHE A 20 0.66 -25.81 -13.32
CA PHE A 20 1.46 -24.90 -12.49
C PHE A 20 1.38 -25.27 -11.01
N ARG A 21 0.17 -25.56 -10.51
CA ARG A 21 -0.07 -25.93 -9.12
C ARG A 21 0.62 -27.24 -8.75
N LEU A 22 0.57 -28.24 -9.64
CA LEU A 22 1.26 -29.52 -9.46
C LEU A 22 2.78 -29.38 -9.56
N LYS A 23 3.29 -28.54 -10.46
CA LYS A 23 4.74 -28.32 -10.63
C LYS A 23 5.39 -27.71 -9.38
N TYR A 24 4.67 -26.84 -8.67
CA TYR A 24 5.17 -26.17 -7.46
C TYR A 24 4.56 -26.70 -6.16
N SER A 25 3.74 -27.76 -6.20
CA SER A 25 3.03 -28.33 -5.04
C SER A 25 2.27 -27.28 -4.20
N LEU A 26 1.67 -26.29 -4.86
CA LEU A 26 1.00 -25.16 -4.20
C LEU A 26 -0.37 -25.56 -3.66
N SER A 27 -0.71 -25.14 -2.44
CA SER A 27 -2.07 -25.30 -1.89
C SER A 27 -3.04 -24.30 -2.52
N CYS A 28 -4.36 -24.51 -2.36
CA CYS A 28 -5.35 -23.51 -2.79
C CYS A 28 -5.16 -22.16 -2.07
N GLY A 29 -4.69 -22.15 -0.82
CA GLY A 29 -4.40 -20.92 -0.09
C GLY A 29 -3.24 -20.13 -0.72
N ASP A 30 -2.17 -20.84 -1.09
CA ASP A 30 -0.99 -20.21 -1.71
C ASP A 30 -1.32 -19.61 -3.07
N VAL A 31 -2.17 -20.28 -3.86
CA VAL A 31 -2.63 -19.75 -5.14
C VAL A 31 -3.44 -18.46 -4.96
N LEU A 32 -4.33 -18.42 -3.95
CA LEU A 32 -5.13 -17.22 -3.66
C LEU A 32 -4.26 -16.05 -3.15
N ASP A 33 -3.22 -16.34 -2.37
CA ASP A 33 -2.27 -15.32 -1.92
C ASP A 33 -1.44 -14.75 -3.09
N ILE A 34 -0.94 -15.64 -3.97
CA ILE A 34 -0.20 -15.24 -5.18
C ILE A 34 -1.07 -14.36 -6.08
N THR A 35 -2.32 -14.77 -6.36
CA THR A 35 -3.21 -13.98 -7.21
C THR A 35 -3.55 -12.64 -6.59
N ASN A 36 -3.74 -12.57 -5.26
CA ASN A 36 -3.93 -11.30 -4.57
C ASN A 36 -2.72 -10.37 -4.74
N LYS A 37 -1.50 -10.87 -4.49
CA LYS A 37 -0.27 -10.08 -4.65
C LYS A 37 -0.06 -9.57 -6.08
N VAL A 38 -0.42 -10.38 -7.08
CA VAL A 38 -0.41 -9.97 -8.50
C VAL A 38 -1.41 -8.83 -8.74
N VAL A 39 -2.62 -8.95 -8.20
CA VAL A 39 -3.66 -7.92 -8.30
C VAL A 39 -3.16 -6.61 -7.68
N SER A 40 -2.59 -6.65 -6.48
CA SER A 40 -2.02 -5.46 -5.82
C SER A 40 -0.84 -4.86 -6.63
N ALA A 41 0.00 -5.67 -7.27
CA ALA A 41 1.10 -5.21 -8.11
C ALA A 41 0.59 -4.48 -9.38
N VAL A 42 -0.46 -5.00 -10.02
CA VAL A 42 -1.11 -4.35 -11.17
C VAL A 42 -1.66 -2.99 -10.78
N GLN A 43 -2.27 -2.87 -9.60
CA GLN A 43 -2.77 -1.58 -9.13
C GLN A 43 -1.63 -0.60 -8.85
N ALA A 44 -0.55 -1.05 -8.19
CA ALA A 44 0.61 -0.21 -7.95
C ALA A 44 1.19 0.34 -9.28
N ALA A 45 1.23 -0.50 -10.33
CA ALA A 45 1.64 -0.07 -11.67
C ALA A 45 0.69 1.00 -12.25
N PHE A 46 -0.63 0.82 -12.15
CA PHE A 46 -1.59 1.84 -12.57
C PHE A 46 -1.42 3.15 -11.80
N CYS A 47 -1.16 3.10 -10.49
CA CYS A 47 -0.92 4.30 -9.68
C CYS A 47 0.32 5.05 -10.16
N CYS A 48 1.42 4.33 -10.42
CA CYS A 48 2.65 4.89 -10.98
C CYS A 48 2.43 5.50 -12.36
N ILE A 49 1.71 4.80 -13.25
CA ILE A 49 1.42 5.28 -14.61
C ILE A 49 0.54 6.52 -14.56
N THR A 50 -0.54 6.52 -13.78
CA THR A 50 -1.41 7.68 -13.61
C THR A 50 -0.62 8.87 -13.06
N GLY A 51 0.24 8.65 -12.05
CA GLY A 51 1.13 9.70 -11.53
C GLY A 51 2.06 10.27 -12.59
N ALA A 52 2.68 9.40 -13.40
CA ALA A 52 3.56 9.82 -14.49
C ALA A 52 2.82 10.61 -15.59
N ILE A 53 1.62 10.16 -15.97
CA ILE A 53 0.76 10.85 -16.94
C ILE A 53 0.35 12.21 -16.39
N VAL A 54 -0.10 12.29 -15.14
CA VAL A 54 -0.46 13.57 -14.50
C VAL A 54 0.73 14.52 -14.52
N CYS A 55 1.93 14.06 -14.18
CA CYS A 55 3.13 14.90 -14.25
C CYS A 55 3.46 15.34 -15.68
N ALA A 56 3.39 14.44 -16.67
CA ALA A 56 3.71 14.75 -18.05
C ALA A 56 2.70 15.71 -18.71
N TRP A 57 1.40 15.50 -18.47
CA TRP A 57 0.32 16.35 -19.00
C TRP A 57 0.11 17.64 -18.21
N SER A 58 0.42 17.67 -16.92
CA SER A 58 0.33 18.89 -16.09
C SER A 58 1.56 19.80 -16.23
N CYS A 59 2.64 19.34 -16.85
CA CYS A 59 3.76 20.23 -17.21
C CYS A 59 3.43 21.17 -18.38
N THR A 60 2.39 20.89 -19.18
CA THR A 60 1.98 21.73 -20.32
C THR A 60 0.80 22.67 -20.01
N ARG A 61 0.07 22.44 -18.92
CA ARG A 61 -1.02 23.29 -18.40
C ARG A 61 -0.88 23.44 -16.90
N ASP A 62 -1.07 24.66 -16.39
CA ASP A 62 -1.02 25.06 -14.97
C ASP A 62 -1.13 23.87 -13.98
N PHE A 63 0.04 23.38 -13.54
CA PHE A 63 0.21 22.07 -12.90
C PHE A 63 -0.74 21.85 -11.71
N MET A 64 -1.07 22.96 -11.04
CA MET A 64 -1.89 23.00 -9.84
C MET A 64 -3.37 22.75 -10.10
N ARG A 65 -3.90 23.04 -11.29
CA ARG A 65 -5.35 22.95 -11.56
C ARG A 65 -5.72 21.73 -12.40
N ALA A 66 -4.83 21.31 -13.31
CA ALA A 66 -5.02 20.11 -14.12
C ALA A 66 -4.85 18.81 -13.31
N SER A 67 -3.92 18.80 -12.35
CA SER A 67 -3.69 17.64 -11.47
C SER A 67 -4.89 17.35 -10.57
N HIS A 68 -5.56 18.36 -10.02
CA HIS A 68 -6.70 18.17 -9.11
C HIS A 68 -7.84 17.36 -9.75
N TYR A 69 -8.25 17.67 -10.97
CA TYR A 69 -9.37 16.96 -11.62
C TYR A 69 -9.05 15.49 -11.93
N MET A 70 -7.85 15.22 -12.46
CA MET A 70 -7.42 13.86 -12.79
C MET A 70 -7.11 13.02 -11.54
N SER A 71 -6.49 13.63 -10.52
CA SER A 71 -6.17 12.95 -9.25
C SER A 71 -7.41 12.67 -8.40
N GLU A 72 -8.42 13.55 -8.41
CA GLU A 72 -9.70 13.32 -7.73
C GLU A 72 -10.47 12.16 -8.37
N ALA A 73 -10.57 12.13 -9.70
CA ALA A 73 -11.21 11.02 -10.42
C ALA A 73 -10.50 9.67 -10.14
N TYR A 74 -9.16 9.67 -10.14
CA TYR A 74 -8.39 8.47 -9.82
C TYR A 74 -8.48 8.09 -8.34
N ALA A 75 -8.65 9.05 -7.41
CA ALA A 75 -8.81 8.77 -5.99
C ALA A 75 -10.13 8.03 -5.70
N TRP A 76 -11.23 8.41 -6.35
CA TRP A 76 -12.50 7.69 -6.24
C TRP A 76 -12.42 6.28 -6.80
N PHE A 77 -11.74 6.10 -7.95
CA PHE A 77 -11.47 4.78 -8.51
C PHE A 77 -10.56 3.94 -7.59
N GLY A 78 -9.49 4.55 -7.05
CA GLY A 78 -8.56 3.91 -6.14
C GLY A 78 -9.20 3.52 -4.81
N ALA A 79 -10.08 4.36 -4.26
CA ALA A 79 -10.80 4.08 -3.01
C ALA A 79 -11.67 2.82 -3.14
N ALA A 80 -12.43 2.68 -4.22
CA ALA A 80 -13.21 1.47 -4.49
C ALA A 80 -12.34 0.20 -4.56
N TYR A 81 -11.14 0.32 -5.14
CA TYR A 81 -10.18 -0.78 -5.19
C TYR A 81 -9.56 -1.09 -3.81
N PHE A 82 -9.26 -0.10 -2.97
CA PHE A 82 -8.75 -0.34 -1.62
C PHE A 82 -9.73 -1.15 -0.76
N PHE A 83 -11.03 -0.86 -0.86
CA PHE A 83 -12.05 -1.69 -0.19
C PHE A 83 -12.04 -3.13 -0.67
N TYR A 84 -11.86 -3.32 -1.98
CA TYR A 84 -11.76 -4.63 -2.58
C TYR A 84 -10.50 -5.39 -2.16
N ASP A 85 -9.34 -4.74 -2.09
CA ASP A 85 -8.07 -5.36 -1.67
C ASP A 85 -8.11 -5.78 -0.19
N ILE A 86 -8.73 -4.98 0.68
CA ILE A 86 -9.00 -5.36 2.08
C ILE A 86 -9.89 -6.60 2.15
N TRP A 87 -10.94 -6.65 1.32
CA TRP A 87 -11.86 -7.78 1.26
C TRP A 87 -11.19 -9.05 0.74
N SER A 88 -10.37 -8.95 -0.31
CA SER A 88 -9.68 -10.10 -0.89
C SER A 88 -8.60 -10.63 0.04
N MET A 89 -7.86 -9.78 0.75
CA MET A 89 -6.92 -10.19 1.80
C MET A 89 -7.60 -10.89 2.96
N TYR A 90 -8.79 -10.43 3.38
CA TYR A 90 -9.59 -11.12 4.38
C TYR A 90 -10.02 -12.52 3.91
N MET A 91 -10.48 -12.66 2.66
CA MET A 91 -10.84 -13.97 2.09
C MET A 91 -9.65 -14.93 1.99
N VAL A 92 -8.48 -14.45 1.57
CA VAL A 92 -7.23 -15.22 1.56
C VAL A 92 -6.89 -15.70 2.96
N HIS A 93 -6.95 -14.81 3.96
CA HIS A 93 -6.64 -15.14 5.36
C HIS A 93 -7.57 -16.21 5.92
N VAL A 94 -8.89 -16.08 5.71
CA VAL A 94 -9.87 -17.08 6.16
C VAL A 94 -9.58 -18.45 5.54
N GLN A 95 -9.24 -18.48 4.25
CA GLN A 95 -8.93 -19.73 3.54
C GLN A 95 -7.61 -20.35 4.02
N MET A 96 -6.57 -19.53 4.20
CA MET A 96 -5.24 -19.94 4.66
C MET A 96 -5.31 -20.53 6.08
N ASN A 97 -5.94 -19.81 7.02
CA ASN A 97 -6.07 -20.27 8.40
C ASN A 97 -6.94 -21.52 8.52
N SER A 98 -8.04 -21.61 7.75
CA SER A 98 -8.87 -22.82 7.71
C SER A 98 -8.08 -24.04 7.20
N SER A 99 -7.17 -23.84 6.25
CA SER A 99 -6.32 -24.90 5.70
C SER A 99 -5.26 -25.37 6.70
N VAL A 100 -4.62 -24.42 7.42
CA VAL A 100 -3.66 -24.71 8.48
C VAL A 100 -4.32 -25.44 9.66
N ASP A 101 -5.52 -25.03 10.06
CA ASP A 101 -6.31 -25.70 11.11
C ASP A 101 -6.70 -27.12 10.70
N TYR A 102 -7.02 -27.34 9.43
CA TYR A 102 -7.28 -28.68 8.90
C TYR A 102 -6.02 -29.55 8.95
N LEU A 103 -4.88 -29.03 8.47
CA LEU A 103 -3.60 -29.75 8.48
C LEU A 103 -3.15 -30.07 9.92
N SER A 104 -3.25 -29.09 10.82
CA SER A 104 -2.95 -29.25 12.24
C SER A 104 -3.85 -30.28 12.92
N ARG A 105 -5.15 -30.31 12.60
CA ARG A 105 -6.06 -31.36 13.08
C ARG A 105 -5.71 -32.74 12.55
N LYS A 106 -5.29 -32.84 11.28
CA LYS A 106 -4.85 -34.11 10.67
C LYS A 106 -3.55 -34.61 11.29
N LEU A 107 -2.63 -33.71 11.64
CA LEU A 107 -1.36 -34.05 12.29
C LEU A 107 -1.50 -34.31 13.81
N ARG A 108 -2.53 -33.75 14.47
CA ARG A 108 -2.68 -33.80 15.94
C ARG A 108 -3.55 -34.96 16.49
N ARG A 109 -4.15 -35.83 15.66
CA ARG A 109 -4.87 -37.02 16.19
C ARG A 109 -4.02 -38.30 16.04
N PRO A 110 -3.74 -38.99 17.17
CA PRO A 110 -4.56 -40.17 17.48
C PRO A 110 -5.39 -40.11 18.77
N ASN A 111 -5.41 -39.03 19.57
CA ASN A 111 -6.25 -39.01 20.79
C ASN A 111 -7.25 -37.85 20.86
N GLY A 112 -8.51 -38.19 20.62
CA GLY A 112 -9.56 -37.99 21.62
C GLY A 112 -10.32 -36.67 21.71
N GLU A 113 -9.70 -35.49 21.62
CA GLU A 113 -10.38 -34.27 22.08
C GLU A 113 -11.02 -33.46 20.93
N ALA A 114 -12.33 -33.23 21.00
CA ALA A 114 -13.10 -32.41 20.06
C ALA A 114 -12.80 -30.91 20.30
N LEU A 115 -11.79 -30.39 19.58
CA LEU A 115 -11.38 -29.00 19.73
C LEU A 115 -12.43 -28.03 19.14
N LYS A 116 -12.84 -27.06 19.97
CA LYS A 116 -13.80 -25.99 19.72
C LYS A 116 -13.56 -25.32 18.36
N LYS A 117 -14.61 -25.21 17.52
CA LYS A 117 -14.58 -24.57 16.20
C LYS A 117 -14.24 -23.08 16.38
N GLN A 118 -12.97 -22.71 16.22
CA GLN A 118 -12.53 -21.32 16.26
C GLN A 118 -13.02 -20.63 14.99
N ALA A 119 -14.12 -19.88 15.10
CA ALA A 119 -14.56 -18.99 14.04
C ALA A 119 -13.48 -17.91 13.89
N THR A 120 -12.74 -17.94 12.79
CA THR A 120 -11.80 -16.89 12.39
C THR A 120 -12.60 -15.60 12.16
N SER A 121 -12.78 -14.82 13.23
CA SER A 121 -13.50 -13.55 13.19
C SER A 121 -12.62 -12.48 12.53
N PHE A 122 -13.23 -11.50 11.86
CA PHE A 122 -12.55 -10.33 11.29
C PHE A 122 -11.65 -9.62 12.32
N MET A 123 -12.03 -9.66 13.60
CA MET A 123 -11.22 -9.10 14.69
C MET A 123 -9.89 -9.86 14.92
N SER A 124 -9.88 -11.17 14.66
CA SER A 124 -8.67 -12.00 14.69
C SER A 124 -7.76 -11.71 13.50
N TYR A 125 -8.34 -11.34 12.35
CA TYR A 125 -7.58 -10.92 11.16
C TYR A 125 -6.87 -9.58 11.40
N CYS A 126 -7.59 -8.59 11.96
CA CYS A 126 -7.01 -7.29 12.31
C CYS A 126 -5.83 -7.36 13.28
N THR A 127 -5.74 -8.43 14.09
CA THR A 127 -4.70 -8.62 15.09
C THR A 127 -3.54 -9.51 14.62
N HIS A 128 -3.75 -10.36 13.59
CA HIS A 128 -2.70 -11.24 13.07
C HIS A 128 -1.76 -10.56 12.07
N GLU A 129 -2.26 -9.68 11.20
CA GLU A 129 -1.42 -8.91 10.26
C GLU A 129 -1.82 -7.41 10.25
N PRO A 130 -1.65 -6.70 11.38
CA PRO A 130 -2.12 -5.31 11.51
C PRO A 130 -1.40 -4.37 10.55
N VAL A 131 -0.15 -4.66 10.16
CA VAL A 131 0.69 -3.76 9.36
C VAL A 131 0.17 -3.62 7.93
N ILE A 132 -0.18 -4.72 7.26
CA ILE A 132 -0.68 -4.66 5.88
C ILE A 132 -2.08 -4.07 5.84
N LEU A 133 -2.93 -4.43 6.79
CA LEU A 133 -4.29 -3.87 6.88
C LEU A 133 -4.24 -2.36 7.17
N PHE A 134 -3.46 -1.95 8.17
CA PHE A 134 -3.29 -0.54 8.52
C PHE A 134 -2.68 0.26 7.36
N HIS A 135 -1.73 -0.31 6.61
CA HIS A 135 -1.17 0.32 5.43
C HIS A 135 -2.24 0.64 4.38
N HIS A 136 -3.11 -0.32 4.04
CA HIS A 136 -4.16 -0.12 3.03
C HIS A 136 -5.27 0.78 3.53
N LEU A 137 -5.64 0.69 4.82
CA LEU A 137 -6.65 1.56 5.44
C LEU A 137 -6.14 3.00 5.56
N PHE A 138 -4.87 3.18 5.92
CA PHE A 138 -4.24 4.50 6.02
C PHE A 138 -4.05 5.11 4.65
N ILE A 139 -3.46 4.41 3.68
CA ILE A 139 -3.27 4.96 2.32
C ILE A 139 -4.61 5.23 1.63
N GLY A 140 -5.54 4.28 1.70
CA GLY A 140 -6.86 4.41 1.10
C GLY A 140 -7.67 5.52 1.76
N GLY A 141 -7.80 5.50 3.09
CA GLY A 141 -8.60 6.46 3.84
C GLY A 141 -7.98 7.86 3.92
N PHE A 142 -6.74 7.95 4.40
CA PHE A 142 -6.04 9.24 4.53
C PHE A 142 -5.74 9.85 3.16
N GLY A 143 -5.25 9.04 2.20
CA GLY A 143 -4.96 9.52 0.85
C GLY A 143 -6.20 10.04 0.13
N PHE A 144 -7.33 9.34 0.23
CA PHE A 144 -8.61 9.78 -0.32
C PHE A 144 -9.10 11.08 0.33
N LEU A 145 -9.06 11.16 1.66
CA LEU A 145 -9.53 12.32 2.41
C LEU A 145 -8.66 13.56 2.15
N VAL A 146 -7.35 13.38 2.00
CA VAL A 146 -6.42 14.45 1.58
C VAL A 146 -6.74 14.94 0.17
N ILE A 147 -7.02 14.05 -0.79
CA ILE A 147 -7.29 14.42 -2.18
C ILE A 147 -8.65 15.12 -2.32
N VAL A 148 -9.70 14.60 -1.67
CA VAL A 148 -11.09 15.05 -1.87
C VAL A 148 -11.51 16.17 -0.91
N ALA A 149 -11.09 16.13 0.36
CA ALA A 149 -11.64 17.03 1.39
C ALA A 149 -10.86 18.35 1.55
N SER A 150 -9.59 18.41 1.13
CA SER A 150 -8.73 19.55 1.43
C SER A 150 -8.59 20.53 0.27
N LYS A 151 -9.17 21.72 0.45
CA LYS A 151 -8.86 22.92 -0.36
C LYS A 151 -7.48 23.53 -0.01
N ALA A 152 -6.74 22.93 0.93
CA ALA A 152 -5.47 23.43 1.45
C ALA A 152 -4.29 22.64 0.85
N TYR A 153 -3.89 23.03 -0.36
CA TYR A 153 -2.76 22.49 -1.12
C TYR A 153 -1.45 22.34 -0.33
N ILE A 154 -1.18 23.25 0.63
CA ILE A 154 0.01 23.17 1.49
C ILE A 154 -0.11 22.05 2.52
N LEU A 155 -1.28 21.88 3.13
CA LEU A 155 -1.53 20.79 4.07
C LEU A 155 -1.52 19.45 3.36
N ASN A 156 -2.01 19.37 2.11
CA ASN A 156 -1.94 18.15 1.30
C ASN A 156 -0.49 17.77 0.97
N GLY A 157 0.34 18.75 0.57
CA GLY A 157 1.76 18.52 0.33
C GLY A 157 2.50 18.06 1.59
N LEU A 158 2.23 18.68 2.74
CA LEU A 158 2.79 18.28 4.04
C LEU A 158 2.32 16.90 4.48
N ALA A 159 1.03 16.61 4.34
CA ALA A 159 0.42 15.32 4.67
C ALA A 159 1.03 14.19 3.82
N MET A 160 1.21 14.42 2.52
CA MET A 160 1.87 13.46 1.62
C MET A 160 3.34 13.26 2.01
N LEU A 161 4.05 14.34 2.37
CA LEU A 161 5.45 14.26 2.83
C LEU A 161 5.58 13.44 4.12
N ALA A 162 4.69 13.68 5.08
CA ALA A 162 4.64 12.94 6.35
C ALA A 162 4.31 11.47 6.12
N THR A 163 3.29 11.17 5.31
CA THR A 163 2.91 9.80 4.97
C THR A 163 4.02 9.06 4.23
N PHE A 164 4.70 9.70 3.27
CA PHE A 164 5.83 9.09 2.57
C PHE A 164 6.99 8.77 3.52
N PHE A 165 7.28 9.66 4.47
CA PHE A 165 8.30 9.43 5.49
C PHE A 165 7.96 8.21 6.36
N PHE A 166 6.80 8.20 7.02
CA PHE A 166 6.46 7.12 7.94
C PHE A 166 6.24 5.79 7.22
N CYS A 167 5.55 5.82 6.07
CA CYS A 167 5.08 4.62 5.40
C CYS A 167 6.12 3.98 4.48
N ARG A 168 7.12 4.73 3.98
CA ARG A 168 8.17 4.21 3.09
C ARG A 168 9.56 4.38 3.68
N VAL A 169 9.92 5.59 4.10
CA VAL A 169 11.29 5.87 4.58
C VAL A 169 11.57 5.20 5.93
N ALA A 170 10.60 5.17 6.85
CA ALA A 170 10.78 4.60 8.19
C ALA A 170 10.35 3.11 8.29
N SER A 171 9.31 2.70 7.55
CA SER A 171 8.79 1.33 7.63
C SER A 171 9.78 0.28 7.09
N LEU A 172 10.46 0.55 5.98
CA LEU A 172 11.43 -0.35 5.37
C LEU A 172 12.65 -0.64 6.25
N PRO A 173 13.36 0.36 6.81
CA PRO A 173 14.44 0.08 7.74
C PRO A 173 13.95 -0.59 9.02
N TYR A 174 12.74 -0.25 9.50
CA TYR A 174 12.15 -0.90 10.68
C TYR A 174 11.90 -2.40 10.45
N VAL A 175 11.31 -2.78 9.31
CA VAL A 175 11.07 -4.19 8.98
C VAL A 175 12.40 -4.93 8.79
N CYS A 176 13.38 -4.33 8.11
CA CYS A 176 14.72 -4.91 7.98
C CYS A 176 15.40 -5.09 9.35
N LEU A 177 15.22 -4.16 10.30
CA LEU A 177 15.77 -4.27 11.66
C LEU A 177 15.17 -5.44 12.43
N ILE A 178 13.83 -5.57 12.43
CA ILE A 178 13.17 -6.70 13.10
C ILE A 178 13.62 -8.01 12.46
N TYR A 179 13.61 -8.08 11.14
CA TYR A 179 14.01 -9.28 10.41
C TYR A 179 15.47 -9.68 10.69
N SER A 180 16.37 -8.70 10.84
CA SER A 180 17.76 -8.95 11.22
C SER A 180 17.94 -9.49 12.64
N ARG A 181 17.10 -9.06 13.58
CA ARG A 181 17.12 -9.56 14.97
C ARG A 181 16.69 -11.03 15.05
N GLU A 182 15.71 -11.42 14.25
CA GLU A 182 15.22 -12.80 14.21
C GLU A 182 16.22 -13.77 13.57
N LEU A 183 17.06 -13.30 12.64
CA LEU A 183 18.05 -14.11 11.93
C LEU A 183 19.47 -14.02 12.50
N GLY A 184 19.73 -13.10 13.44
CA GLY A 184 21.06 -12.86 14.00
C GLY A 184 22.10 -12.32 13.02
N LEU A 185 21.67 -11.84 11.85
CA LEU A 185 22.52 -11.32 10.77
C LEU A 185 22.67 -9.79 10.88
N SER A 186 23.71 -9.24 10.26
CA SER A 186 23.96 -7.80 10.31
C SER A 186 22.87 -7.03 9.53
N TYR A 187 22.43 -5.89 10.07
CA TYR A 187 21.41 -5.04 9.44
C TYR A 187 21.75 -4.68 7.99
N LEU A 188 23.03 -4.51 7.67
CA LEU A 188 23.48 -4.17 6.32
C LEU A 188 23.33 -5.31 5.30
N GLU A 189 23.30 -6.57 5.75
CA GLU A 189 23.14 -7.72 4.86
C GLU A 189 21.68 -7.94 4.48
N ILE A 190 20.75 -7.52 5.35
CA ILE A 190 19.30 -7.66 5.17
C ILE A 190 18.68 -6.38 4.58
N SER A 191 19.26 -5.22 4.85
CA SER A 191 18.79 -3.95 4.30
C SER A 191 19.07 -3.91 2.80
N ILE A 192 18.01 -3.93 1.99
CA ILE A 192 18.12 -3.81 0.53
C ILE A 192 18.43 -2.35 0.20
N LEU A 193 19.72 -2.00 0.23
CA LEU A 193 20.22 -0.64 0.02
C LEU A 193 19.74 -0.06 -1.33
N VAL A 194 19.59 -0.91 -2.35
CA VAL A 194 19.03 -0.54 -3.66
C VAL A 194 17.57 -0.09 -3.61
N LEU A 195 16.79 -0.51 -2.61
CA LEU A 195 15.42 -0.04 -2.39
C LEU A 195 15.36 1.18 -1.46
N LEU A 196 16.30 1.30 -0.51
CA LEU A 196 16.34 2.41 0.46
C LEU A 196 16.89 3.72 -0.16
N LEU A 197 17.94 3.63 -0.99
CA LEU A 197 18.62 4.81 -1.56
C LEU A 197 17.70 5.67 -2.46
N PRO A 198 16.91 5.10 -3.38
CA PRO A 198 15.97 5.89 -4.16
C PRO A 198 14.95 6.60 -3.26
N GLN A 199 14.46 5.93 -2.21
CA GLN A 199 13.42 6.48 -1.34
C GLN A 199 13.93 7.68 -0.54
N LEU A 200 15.16 7.62 -0.04
CA LEU A 200 15.82 8.76 0.63
C LEU A 200 16.04 9.93 -0.34
N TYR A 201 16.46 9.64 -1.58
CA TYR A 201 16.64 10.66 -2.62
C TYR A 201 15.32 11.36 -2.98
N TRP A 202 14.24 10.59 -3.18
CA TRP A 202 12.91 11.12 -3.46
C TRP A 202 12.36 11.93 -2.29
N PHE A 203 12.58 11.47 -1.04
CA PHE A 203 12.20 12.22 0.15
C PHE A 203 12.95 13.56 0.25
N TYR A 204 14.24 13.58 -0.05
CA TYR A 204 15.04 14.81 -0.11
C TYR A 204 14.52 15.79 -1.17
N LEU A 205 14.20 15.30 -2.37
CA LEU A 205 13.62 16.10 -3.44
C LEU A 205 12.27 16.70 -3.05
N MET A 206 11.37 15.90 -2.48
CA MET A 206 10.05 16.37 -2.04
C MET A 206 10.15 17.39 -0.90
N SER A 207 11.04 17.17 0.07
CA SER A 207 11.27 18.08 1.20
C SER A 207 11.85 19.42 0.74
N SER A 208 12.82 19.36 -0.17
CA SER A 208 13.43 20.56 -0.78
C SER A 208 12.42 21.34 -1.63
N GLY A 209 11.53 20.65 -2.34
CA GLY A 209 10.43 21.26 -3.10
C GLY A 209 9.43 21.98 -2.18
N ALA A 210 9.03 21.35 -1.08
CA ALA A 210 8.14 21.94 -0.09
C ALA A 210 8.77 23.20 0.54
N LEU A 211 10.03 23.13 0.98
CA LEU A 211 10.75 24.26 1.56
C LEU A 211 10.79 25.48 0.61
N LYS A 212 11.09 25.26 -0.68
CA LYS A 212 11.08 26.35 -1.69
C LYS A 212 9.73 27.06 -1.80
N ILE A 213 8.62 26.32 -1.69
CA ILE A 213 7.26 26.89 -1.73
C ILE A 213 6.99 27.72 -0.48
N PHE A 214 7.37 27.23 0.71
CA PHE A 214 7.23 27.96 1.97
C PHE A 214 8.04 29.25 1.98
N PHE A 215 9.33 29.18 1.63
CA PHE A 215 10.19 30.37 1.58
C PHE A 215 9.68 31.40 0.57
N ARG A 216 9.24 30.98 -0.63
CA ARG A 216 8.68 31.90 -1.63
C ARG A 216 7.36 32.54 -1.20
N LYS A 217 6.56 31.86 -0.37
CA LYS A 217 5.32 32.42 0.21
C LYS A 217 5.62 33.39 1.35
N ALA A 218 6.60 33.10 2.20
CA ALA A 218 7.05 33.99 3.27
C ALA A 218 7.59 35.31 2.69
N ASP A 219 8.39 35.23 1.62
CA ASP A 219 8.99 36.39 0.96
C ASP A 219 7.93 37.28 0.28
N LYS A 220 6.93 36.67 -0.40
CA LYS A 220 5.77 37.40 -0.93
C LYS A 220 4.94 38.09 0.16
N ASN A 221 4.73 37.43 1.29
CA ASN A 221 3.98 38.00 2.41
C ASN A 221 4.73 39.17 3.07
N ALA A 222 6.05 39.05 3.24
CA ALA A 222 6.90 40.11 3.75
C ALA A 222 6.88 41.36 2.84
N ASN A 223 7.04 41.16 1.52
CA ASN A 223 7.02 42.26 0.55
C ASN A 223 5.62 42.93 0.46
N LYS A 224 4.55 42.17 0.65
CA LYS A 224 3.19 42.72 0.72
C LYS A 224 2.97 43.57 1.99
N SER A 225 3.46 43.09 3.14
CA SER A 225 3.38 43.84 4.40
C SER A 225 4.18 45.15 4.34
N ALA A 226 5.38 45.14 3.74
CA ALA A 226 6.20 46.33 3.58
C ALA A 226 5.54 47.41 2.70
N LYS A 227 4.79 47.02 1.66
CA LYS A 227 4.04 47.96 0.82
C LYS A 227 2.80 48.54 1.51
N THR A 228 2.15 47.79 2.40
CA THR A 228 0.98 48.29 3.15
C THR A 228 1.38 49.28 4.26
N SER A 229 2.58 49.16 4.83
CA SER A 229 3.09 50.10 5.84
C SER A 229 3.68 51.40 5.26
N ALA A 230 3.83 51.48 3.93
CA ALA A 230 4.38 52.65 3.22
C ALA A 230 3.31 53.55 2.57
N ASN A 231 2.03 53.16 2.65
CA ASN A 231 0.85 53.95 2.27
C ASN A 231 0.09 54.38 3.52
#